data_AF-A0A2D6X0R3-F1
#
_entry.id   AF-A0A2D6X0R3-F1
#
_cell.length_a   1.000
_cell.length_b   1.000
_cell.length_c   1.000
_cell.angle_alpha   90.00
_cell.angle_beta   90.00
_cell.angle_gamma   90.00
#
_symmetry.space_group_name_H-M   'P 1'
#
loop_
_entity.id
_entity.type
_entity.pdbx_description
1 polymer ?
#
loop_
_entity_poly.entity_id
_entity_poly.type
_entity_poly.pdbx_seq_one_letter_code
_entity_poly.pdbx_strand_id
1 'polypeptide(L)'
;MSAIEIGTLVWSGYSGLLRVGTVTNKRIAENGWAYFTIEWHDDGKYESVQNYYRSMNPNGEYGLKEYKASLVHPVTPEQLEKFAGSHRELVNQNGTAPTIEIPLVPSSLDEEDEPVDIRL
;
A
#
# COMPACT_ATOMS: atom_id res chain seq x y z
N MET A 1 19.16 -8.07 13.45
CA MET A 1 18.31 -7.00 12.91
C MET A 1 18.58 -5.76 13.73
N SER A 2 18.90 -4.64 13.10
CA SER A 2 18.94 -3.34 13.76
C SER A 2 17.54 -2.98 14.24
N ALA A 3 17.44 -2.36 15.42
CA ALA A 3 16.18 -1.83 15.91
C ALA A 3 15.70 -0.69 14.99
N ILE A 4 14.39 -0.60 14.75
CA ILE A 4 13.80 0.53 14.04
C ILE A 4 13.79 1.73 14.99
N GLU A 5 14.43 2.82 14.55
CA GLU A 5 14.53 4.09 15.28
C GLU A 5 13.96 5.25 14.47
N ILE A 6 13.74 6.40 15.12
CA ILE A 6 13.36 7.64 14.43
C ILE A 6 14.43 7.99 13.39
N GLY A 7 13.99 8.38 12.19
CA GLY A 7 14.84 8.62 11.02
C GLY A 7 15.12 7.37 10.18
N THR A 8 14.71 6.17 10.63
CA THR A 8 14.87 4.95 9.84
C THR A 8 13.93 4.98 8.63
N LEU A 9 14.48 4.71 7.46
CA LEU A 9 13.69 4.45 6.25
C LEU A 9 13.07 3.05 6.32
N VAL A 10 11.77 2.97 6.08
CA VAL A 10 11.00 1.74 6.18
C VAL A 10 10.10 1.56 4.97
N TRP A 11 9.68 0.32 4.72
CA TRP A 11 8.62 0.00 3.78
C TRP A 11 7.51 -0.80 4.44
N SER A 12 6.31 -0.71 3.85
CA SER A 12 5.14 -1.51 4.20
C SER A 12 4.39 -1.88 2.92
N GLY A 13 3.86 -3.09 2.87
CA GLY A 13 2.85 -3.47 1.89
C GLY A 13 1.45 -3.16 2.42
N TYR A 14 0.61 -2.50 1.63
CA TYR A 14 -0.81 -2.31 1.94
C TYR A 14 -1.65 -2.61 0.70
N SER A 15 -2.43 -3.68 0.72
CA SER A 15 -3.32 -4.08 -0.39
C SER A 15 -2.63 -4.07 -1.77
N GLY A 16 -1.40 -4.59 -1.83
CA GLY A 16 -0.58 -4.62 -3.05
C GLY A 16 0.18 -3.33 -3.38
N LEU A 17 -0.02 -2.26 -2.61
CA LEU A 17 0.76 -1.03 -2.72
C LEU A 17 2.03 -1.13 -1.86
N LEU A 18 3.18 -0.96 -2.49
CA LEU A 18 4.43 -0.74 -1.79
C LEU A 18 4.50 0.72 -1.35
N ARG A 19 4.60 0.94 -0.04
CA ARG A 19 4.72 2.27 0.56
C ARG A 19 6.10 2.36 1.20
N VAL A 20 6.79 3.47 1.02
CA VAL A 20 8.13 3.73 1.59
C VAL A 20 8.05 5.03 2.37
N GLY A 21 8.62 5.08 3.57
CA GLY A 21 8.47 6.24 4.45
C GLY A 21 9.55 6.32 5.50
N THR A 22 9.61 7.44 6.20
CA THR A 22 10.55 7.70 7.29
C THR A 22 9.84 7.65 8.63
N VAL A 23 10.40 6.92 9.59
CA VAL A 23 9.88 6.89 10.96
C VAL A 23 10.09 8.26 11.62
N THR A 24 9.02 8.91 12.03
CA THR A 24 9.06 10.24 12.68
C THR A 24 8.80 10.17 14.18
N ASN A 25 8.10 9.12 14.64
CA ASN A 25 7.84 8.90 16.07
C ASN A 25 7.84 7.41 16.41
N LYS A 26 8.15 7.11 17.67
CA LYS A 26 8.19 5.77 18.25
C LYS A 26 7.55 5.80 19.64
N ARG A 27 6.55 4.94 19.83
CA ARG A 27 5.85 4.77 21.10
C ARG A 27 5.86 3.30 21.50
N ILE A 28 6.21 3.02 22.75
CA ILE A 28 6.00 1.70 23.35
C ILE A 28 4.69 1.77 24.13
N ALA A 29 3.72 0.93 23.75
CA ALA A 29 2.46 0.84 24.46
C ALA A 29 2.62 0.02 25.76
N GLU A 30 1.68 0.17 26.69
CA GLU A 30 1.67 -0.54 27.97
C GLU A 30 1.68 -2.07 27.83
N ASN A 31 1.15 -2.56 26.70
CA ASN A 31 1.16 -3.97 26.33
C ASN A 31 2.53 -4.47 25.79
N GLY A 32 3.57 -3.63 25.83
CA GLY A 32 4.93 -3.96 25.40
C GLY A 32 5.17 -3.88 23.89
N TRP A 33 4.16 -3.56 23.08
CA TRP A 33 4.31 -3.45 21.63
C TRP A 33 4.82 -2.07 21.21
N ALA A 34 5.74 -2.06 20.24
CA ALA A 34 6.21 -0.85 19.59
C ALA A 34 5.29 -0.43 18.44
N TYR A 35 4.99 0.86 18.40
CA TYR A 35 4.20 1.55 17.38
C TYR A 35 5.01 2.72 16.82
N PHE A 36 4.91 2.92 15.51
CA PHE A 36 5.64 3.95 14.78
C PHE A 36 4.69 4.89 14.05
N THR A 37 4.98 6.19 14.10
CA THR A 37 4.42 7.16 13.16
C THR A 37 5.40 7.28 11.99
N ILE A 38 4.88 7.24 10.77
CA ILE A 38 5.67 7.23 9.55
C ILE A 38 5.16 8.33 8.62
N GLU A 39 6.07 9.15 8.15
CA GLU A 39 5.85 10.07 7.04
C GLU A 39 6.15 9.32 5.74
N TRP A 40 5.11 9.03 4.97
CA TRP A 40 5.21 8.25 3.73
C TRP A 40 5.62 9.13 2.56
N HIS A 41 6.56 8.64 1.75
CA HIS A 41 7.06 9.31 0.55
C HIS A 41 6.19 8.94 -0.65
N ASP A 42 5.81 9.94 -1.46
CA ASP A 42 5.08 9.78 -2.74
C ASP A 42 3.84 8.86 -2.68
N ASP A 43 3.08 8.93 -1.59
CA ASP A 43 2.03 7.97 -1.24
C ASP A 43 0.65 8.27 -1.86
N GLY A 44 0.61 9.03 -2.95
CA GLY A 44 -0.64 9.55 -3.54
C GLY A 44 -1.65 8.47 -3.96
N LYS A 45 -1.20 7.27 -4.33
CA LYS A 45 -2.10 6.13 -4.62
C LYS A 45 -2.85 5.67 -3.37
N TYR A 46 -2.16 5.55 -2.25
CA TYR A 46 -2.80 5.21 -0.99
C TYR A 46 -3.77 6.31 -0.56
N GLU A 47 -3.35 7.58 -0.64
CA GLU A 47 -4.20 8.72 -0.31
C GLU A 47 -5.48 8.76 -1.15
N SER A 48 -5.37 8.48 -2.45
CA SER A 48 -6.52 8.39 -3.35
C SER A 48 -7.50 7.28 -2.94
N VAL A 49 -6.97 6.10 -2.57
CA VAL A 49 -7.78 4.99 -2.06
C VAL A 49 -8.49 5.37 -0.76
N GLN A 50 -7.78 6.01 0.18
CA GLN A 50 -8.40 6.46 1.43
C GLN A 50 -9.45 7.56 1.19
N ASN A 51 -9.23 8.46 0.23
CA ASN A 51 -10.20 9.49 -0.16
C ASN A 51 -11.47 8.88 -0.75
N TYR A 52 -11.33 7.86 -1.60
CA TYR A 52 -12.48 7.13 -2.13
C TYR A 52 -13.29 6.48 -1.00
N TYR A 53 -12.66 5.80 -0.06
CA TYR A 53 -13.35 5.23 1.10
C TYR A 53 -14.05 6.29 1.96
N ARG A 54 -13.39 7.42 2.21
CA ARG A 54 -14.01 8.56 2.91
C ARG A 54 -15.23 9.12 2.17
N SER A 55 -15.22 9.17 0.84
CA SER A 55 -16.37 9.64 0.06
C SER A 55 -17.58 8.71 0.16
N MET A 56 -17.37 7.40 0.33
CA MET A 56 -18.46 6.43 0.50
C MET A 56 -19.01 6.40 1.92
N ASN A 57 -18.18 6.71 2.92
CA ASN A 57 -18.59 6.79 4.32
C ASN A 57 -17.85 7.94 5.03
N PRO A 58 -18.40 9.16 5.01
CA PRO A 58 -17.72 10.34 5.58
C PRO A 58 -17.43 10.25 7.07
N ASN A 59 -18.19 9.43 7.81
CA ASN A 59 -18.01 9.22 9.25
C ASN A 59 -17.05 8.06 9.56
N GLY A 60 -16.51 7.38 8.54
CA GLY A 60 -15.55 6.30 8.72
C GLY A 60 -14.16 6.82 9.03
N GLU A 61 -13.51 6.23 10.02
CA GLU A 61 -12.08 6.46 10.29
C GLU A 61 -11.23 5.58 9.36
N TYR A 62 -10.67 6.21 8.33
CA TYR A 62 -9.82 5.54 7.34
C TYR A 62 -8.36 5.97 7.46
N GLY A 63 -7.48 4.99 7.38
CA GLY A 63 -6.03 5.16 7.43
C GLY A 63 -5.43 4.90 8.82
N LEU A 64 -4.22 4.36 8.84
CA LEU A 64 -3.47 4.11 10.07
C LEU A 64 -2.59 5.31 10.40
N LYS A 65 -2.76 5.86 11.60
CA LYS A 65 -1.89 6.90 12.17
C LYS A 65 -0.60 6.34 12.76
N GLU A 66 -0.68 5.13 13.30
CA GLU A 66 0.44 4.41 13.88
C GLU A 66 0.51 2.98 13.33
N TYR A 67 1.73 2.50 13.12
CA TYR A 67 2.02 1.19 12.55
C TYR A 67 2.70 0.33 13.60
N LYS A 68 2.15 -0.85 13.89
CA LYS A 68 2.80 -1.84 14.75
C LYS A 68 4.13 -2.25 14.13
N ALA A 69 5.16 -2.47 14.94
CA ALA A 69 6.49 -2.84 14.47
C ALA A 69 6.53 -4.06 13.52
N SER A 70 5.58 -4.99 13.64
CA SER A 70 5.49 -6.16 12.76
C SER A 70 4.99 -5.86 11.34
N LEU A 71 4.46 -4.66 11.10
CA LEU A 71 3.89 -4.25 9.82
C LEU A 71 4.85 -3.41 8.97
N VAL A 72 6.02 -3.08 9.51
CA VAL A 72 6.97 -2.17 8.86
C VAL A 72 8.35 -2.78 8.89
N HIS A 73 9.09 -2.60 7.80
CA HIS A 73 10.37 -3.27 7.60
C HIS A 73 11.44 -2.24 7.26
N PRO A 74 12.58 -2.21 7.96
CA PRO A 74 13.65 -1.28 7.65
C PRO A 74 14.24 -1.59 6.28
N VAL A 75 14.58 -0.55 5.54
CA VAL A 75 15.28 -0.63 4.26
C VAL A 75 16.22 0.55 4.13
N THR A 76 17.37 0.37 3.47
CA THR A 76 18.28 1.47 3.17
C THR A 76 18.05 2.00 1.76
N PRO A 77 18.40 3.28 1.47
CA PRO A 77 18.35 3.81 0.11
C PRO A 77 19.10 2.93 -0.89
N GLU A 78 20.28 2.42 -0.53
CA GLU A 78 21.11 1.57 -1.39
C GLU A 78 20.43 0.24 -1.72
N GLN A 79 19.64 -0.31 -0.80
CA GLN A 79 18.85 -1.52 -1.05
C GLN A 79 17.74 -1.25 -2.08
N LEU A 80 17.03 -0.11 -1.94
CA LEU A 80 16.00 0.29 -2.91
C LEU A 80 16.59 0.53 -4.29
N GLU A 81 17.71 1.24 -4.37
CA GLU A 81 18.43 1.49 -5.62
C GLU A 81 18.88 0.17 -6.27
N LYS A 82 19.43 -0.76 -5.48
CA LYS A 82 19.82 -2.08 -5.97
C LYS A 82 18.62 -2.86 -6.50
N PHE A 83 17.49 -2.86 -5.80
CA PHE A 83 16.28 -3.53 -6.27
C PHE A 83 15.77 -2.95 -7.59
N ALA A 84 15.72 -1.62 -7.69
CA ALA A 84 15.32 -0.94 -8.91
C ALA A 84 16.30 -1.22 -10.06
N GLY A 85 17.60 -1.25 -9.79
CA GLY A 85 18.65 -1.59 -10.75
C GLY A 85 18.50 -3.02 -11.27
N SER A 86 18.41 -4.00 -10.38
CA SER A 86 18.23 -5.42 -10.77
C SER A 86 16.95 -5.65 -11.58
N HIS A 87 15.86 -4.95 -11.26
CA HIS A 87 14.64 -5.02 -12.08
C HIS A 87 14.87 -4.50 -13.50
N ARG A 88 15.52 -3.33 -13.64
CA ARG A 88 15.85 -2.74 -14.95
C ARG A 88 16.74 -3.66 -15.78
N GLU A 89 17.75 -4.28 -15.15
CA GLU A 89 18.63 -5.24 -15.81
C GLU A 89 17.84 -6.44 -16.35
N LEU A 90 16.93 -7.01 -15.54
CA LEU A 90 16.10 -8.14 -15.96
C LEU A 90 15.19 -7.78 -17.14
N VAL A 91 14.55 -6.61 -17.09
CA VAL A 91 13.70 -6.12 -18.19
C VAL A 91 14.51 -5.90 -19.46
N ASN A 92 15.73 -5.36 -19.34
CA ASN A 92 16.60 -5.13 -20.49
C ASN A 92 17.15 -6.44 -21.09
N GLN A 93 17.44 -7.46 -20.27
CA GLN A 93 17.93 -8.76 -20.73
C GLN A 93 16.86 -9.59 -21.45
N ASN A 94 15.59 -9.47 -21.04
CA ASN A 94 14.51 -10.27 -21.60
C ASN A 94 13.84 -9.65 -22.83
N GLY A 95 14.31 -8.48 -23.29
CA GLY A 95 13.52 -7.63 -24.19
C GLY A 95 12.24 -7.17 -23.51
N THR A 96 11.60 -6.13 -24.02
CA THR A 96 10.35 -5.58 -23.48
C THR A 96 9.40 -6.71 -23.05
N ALA A 97 8.97 -6.69 -21.78
CA ALA A 97 8.00 -7.65 -21.28
C ALA A 97 6.84 -7.76 -22.28
N PRO A 98 6.34 -8.96 -22.60
CA PRO A 98 5.20 -9.08 -23.49
C PRO A 98 4.08 -8.22 -22.92
N THR A 99 3.62 -7.24 -23.71
CA THR A 99 2.39 -6.52 -23.42
C THR A 99 1.31 -7.58 -23.32
N ILE A 100 0.87 -7.90 -22.11
CA ILE A 100 -0.33 -8.69 -21.90
C ILE A 100 -1.46 -7.74 -22.26
N GLU A 101 -1.97 -7.84 -23.49
CA GLU A 101 -3.22 -7.22 -23.86
C GLU A 101 -4.31 -7.84 -22.98
N ILE A 102 -4.71 -7.12 -21.92
CA ILE A 102 -5.92 -7.46 -21.19
C ILE A 102 -7.06 -7.15 -22.16
N PRO A 103 -7.83 -8.13 -22.65
CA PRO A 103 -8.97 -7.84 -23.49
C PRO A 103 -9.89 -6.91 -22.71
N LEU A 104 -10.24 -5.78 -23.31
CA LEU A 104 -11.28 -4.89 -22.80
C LEU A 104 -12.54 -5.75 -22.61
N VAL A 105 -12.89 -6.04 -21.35
CA VAL A 105 -14.20 -6.60 -21.04
C VAL A 105 -15.21 -5.56 -21.54
N PRO A 106 -16.12 -5.91 -22.47
CA PRO A 106 -17.13 -4.98 -22.93
C PRO A 106 -17.91 -4.47 -21.72
N SER A 107 -18.03 -3.15 -21.59
CA SER A 107 -18.82 -2.50 -20.54
C SER A 107 -20.32 -2.61 -20.84
N SER A 108 -20.83 -3.83 -20.95
CA SER A 108 -22.26 -4.10 -21.04
C SER A 108 -22.62 -5.17 -20.03
N LEU A 109 -22.63 -4.76 -18.76
CA LEU A 109 -23.52 -5.33 -17.76
C LEU A 109 -24.68 -4.35 -17.64
N ASP A 110 -25.56 -4.36 -18.65
CA ASP A 110 -26.96 -4.01 -18.44
C ASP A 110 -27.58 -5.22 -17.72
N GLU A 111 -27.40 -5.30 -16.40
CA GLU A 111 -28.24 -6.15 -15.57
C GLU A 111 -29.43 -5.28 -15.15
N GLU A 112 -30.54 -5.44 -15.87
CA GLU A 112 -31.84 -5.00 -15.41
C GLU A 112 -32.18 -5.80 -14.13
N ASP A 113 -32.07 -5.14 -12.98
CA ASP A 113 -32.60 -5.61 -11.70
C ASP A 113 -34.14 -5.59 -11.77
N GLU A 114 -34.72 -6.67 -12.31
CA GLU A 114 -36.13 -6.99 -12.07
C GLU A 114 -36.31 -7.36 -10.59
N PRO A 115 -37.22 -6.72 -9.84
CA PRO A 115 -37.39 -6.99 -8.41
C PRO A 115 -37.95 -8.40 -8.19
N VAL A 116 -37.18 -9.25 -7.50
CA VAL A 116 -37.64 -10.57 -7.07
C VAL A 116 -38.70 -10.41 -5.98
N ASP A 117 -39.95 -10.74 -6.32
CA ASP A 117 -41.07 -10.86 -5.38
C ASP A 117 -40.83 -12.07 -4.45
N ILE A 118 -40.35 -11.81 -3.23
CA ILE A 118 -40.25 -12.82 -2.18
C ILE A 118 -41.51 -12.75 -1.33
N ARG A 119 -42.56 -13.43 -1.78
CA ARG A 119 -43.59 -13.93 -0.88
C ARG A 119 -43.21 -15.32 -0.43
N LEU A 120 -43.01 -15.49 0.88
CA LEU A 120 -43.46 -16.64 1.69
C LEU A 120 -43.41 -16.25 3.18
#